data_AF-A0A7S3FAU0-F1
#
_entry.id   AF-A0A7S3FAU0-F1
#
_cell.length_a   1.000
_cell.length_b   1.000
_cell.length_c   1.000
_cell.angle_alpha   90.00
_cell.angle_beta   90.00
_cell.angle_gamma   90.00
#
_symmetry.space_group_name_H-M   'P 1'
#
loop_
_entity.id
_entity.type
_entity.pdbx_description
1 polymer ?
#
loop_
_entity_poly.entity_id
_entity_poly.type
_entity_poly.pdbx_seq_one_letter_code
_entity_poly.pdbx_strand_id
1 'polypeptide(L)'
;MSTTCKEYEDADRSMLELVFAPAKDWIGRSDDAIVEATLAELERLFPDEIAADGSKAKVRKSAVVKTPASVYEAVKGTDRYRPSQATPVDNFFLAGCFTRQKYLASMEGAVLSGKLAAVAVAERLGAVEAVSA
;
A
#
# COMPACT_ATOMS: atom_id res chain seq x y z
N MET A 1 1.11 -21.87 -5.53
CA MET A 1 0.93 -20.95 -4.38
C MET A 1 2.17 -20.08 -4.18
N SER A 2 2.21 -19.16 -3.19
CA SER A 2 3.35 -18.23 -2.97
C SER A 2 4.69 -18.97 -3.00
N THR A 3 5.60 -18.54 -3.89
CA THR A 3 6.99 -19.04 -3.96
C THR A 3 7.92 -18.28 -3.02
N THR A 4 7.42 -17.20 -2.40
CA THR A 4 8.19 -16.32 -1.52
C THR A 4 7.97 -16.63 -0.03
N CYS A 5 6.91 -17.35 0.32
CA CYS A 5 6.62 -17.80 1.68
C CYS A 5 6.54 -19.34 1.72
N LYS A 6 7.57 -20.00 2.23
CA LYS A 6 7.74 -21.46 2.21
C LYS A 6 6.58 -22.20 2.88
N GLU A 7 6.02 -21.65 3.95
CA GLU A 7 4.87 -22.24 4.67
C GLU A 7 3.58 -22.23 3.85
N TYR A 8 3.52 -21.40 2.80
CA TYR A 8 2.39 -21.32 1.89
C TYR A 8 2.69 -21.96 0.54
N GLU A 9 3.88 -22.49 0.28
CA GLU A 9 4.20 -23.15 -0.98
C GLU A 9 3.36 -24.43 -1.15
N ASP A 10 2.69 -24.55 -2.30
CA ASP A 10 1.86 -25.70 -2.65
C ASP A 10 1.71 -25.75 -4.18
N ALA A 11 2.08 -26.87 -4.79
CA ALA A 11 2.10 -27.07 -6.24
C ALA A 11 0.70 -27.27 -6.83
N ASP A 12 -0.24 -27.78 -6.04
CA ASP A 12 -1.59 -28.13 -6.48
C ASP A 12 -2.62 -27.07 -6.08
N ARG A 13 -2.16 -25.89 -5.63
CA ARG A 13 -3.02 -24.81 -5.12
C ARG A 13 -2.58 -23.44 -5.60
N SER A 14 -3.57 -22.58 -5.78
CA SER A 14 -3.41 -21.16 -6.08
C SER A 14 -3.88 -20.28 -4.91
N MET A 15 -3.35 -19.07 -4.84
CA MET A 15 -3.84 -17.99 -3.97
C MET A 15 -3.87 -16.72 -4.79
N LEU A 16 -4.95 -15.95 -4.62
CA LEU A 16 -5.16 -14.68 -5.27
C LEU A 16 -5.12 -13.59 -4.18
N GLU A 17 -4.15 -12.69 -4.29
CA GLU A 17 -4.08 -11.47 -3.47
C GLU A 17 -4.58 -10.31 -4.32
N LEU A 18 -5.63 -9.63 -3.84
CA LEU A 18 -6.35 -8.62 -4.61
C LEU A 18 -6.47 -7.34 -3.80
N VAL A 19 -6.36 -6.20 -4.47
CA VAL A 19 -6.63 -4.88 -3.88
C VAL A 19 -8.10 -4.52 -4.14
N PHE A 20 -8.89 -4.38 -3.08
CA PHE A 20 -10.27 -3.93 -3.16
C PHE A 20 -10.33 -2.40 -3.05
N ALA A 21 -10.63 -1.70 -4.15
CA ALA A 21 -10.76 -0.25 -4.19
C ALA A 21 -11.82 0.20 -5.22
N PRO A 22 -12.58 1.29 -4.98
CA PRO A 22 -12.55 2.15 -3.79
C PRO A 22 -13.23 1.49 -2.57
N ALA A 23 -12.62 1.62 -1.40
CA ALA A 23 -13.03 0.90 -0.19
C ALA A 23 -13.92 1.70 0.78
N LYS A 24 -14.26 2.96 0.48
CA LYS A 24 -14.95 3.87 1.41
C LYS A 24 -16.24 3.27 2.00
N ASP A 25 -17.06 2.66 1.16
CA ASP A 25 -18.35 2.06 1.57
C ASP A 25 -18.24 0.58 1.98
N TRP A 26 -17.01 0.04 1.94
CA TRP A 26 -16.70 -1.37 2.20
C TRP A 26 -15.92 -1.56 3.50
N ILE A 27 -15.18 -0.55 3.95
CA ILE A 27 -14.27 -0.65 5.10
C ILE A 27 -14.97 -1.06 6.39
N GLY A 28 -16.25 -0.70 6.55
CA GLY A 28 -17.08 -1.05 7.69
C GLY A 28 -17.91 -2.33 7.54
N ARG A 29 -17.87 -2.99 6.38
CA ARG A 29 -18.63 -4.23 6.13
C ARG A 29 -17.90 -5.44 6.73
N SER A 30 -18.62 -6.55 6.89
CA SER A 30 -18.02 -7.82 7.32
C SER A 30 -17.02 -8.34 6.29
N ASP A 31 -16.10 -9.19 6.75
CA ASP A 31 -15.13 -9.84 5.86
C ASP A 31 -15.84 -10.75 4.86
N ASP A 32 -16.89 -11.46 5.28
CA ASP A 32 -17.72 -12.30 4.41
C ASP A 32 -18.34 -11.49 3.28
N ALA A 33 -18.91 -10.32 3.56
CA ALA A 33 -19.50 -9.47 2.53
C ALA A 33 -18.46 -8.98 1.50
N ILE A 34 -17.22 -8.74 1.93
CA ILE A 34 -16.11 -8.36 1.04
C ILE A 34 -15.67 -9.56 0.20
N VAL A 35 -15.58 -10.76 0.80
CA VAL A 35 -15.22 -12.00 0.10
C VAL A 35 -16.28 -12.35 -0.94
N GLU A 36 -17.57 -12.30 -0.60
CA GLU A 36 -18.69 -12.53 -1.52
C GLU A 36 -18.66 -11.57 -2.71
N ALA A 37 -18.46 -10.27 -2.47
CA ALA A 37 -18.34 -9.28 -3.54
C ALA A 37 -17.12 -9.52 -4.43
N THR A 38 -16.00 -9.95 -3.83
CA THR A 38 -14.78 -10.30 -4.57
C THR A 38 -15.00 -11.53 -5.45
N LEU A 39 -15.70 -12.56 -4.94
CA LEU A 39 -16.02 -13.77 -5.70
C LEU A 39 -16.96 -13.50 -6.87
N ALA A 40 -17.94 -12.61 -6.69
CA ALA A 40 -18.82 -12.18 -7.77
C ALA A 40 -18.04 -11.51 -8.92
N GLU A 41 -17.03 -10.69 -8.62
CA GLU A 41 -16.15 -10.11 -9.65
C GLU A 41 -15.18 -11.13 -10.24
N LEU A 42 -14.64 -12.06 -9.43
CA LEU A 42 -13.77 -13.13 -9.93
C LEU A 42 -14.50 -14.09 -10.87
N GLU A 43 -15.78 -14.38 -10.64
CA GLU A 43 -16.61 -15.16 -11.57
C GLU A 43 -16.71 -14.48 -12.94
N ARG A 44 -16.71 -13.14 -13.00
CA ARG A 44 -16.69 -12.41 -14.27
C ARG A 44 -15.34 -12.48 -14.97
N LEU A 45 -14.24 -12.50 -14.21
CA LEU A 45 -12.88 -12.55 -14.73
C LEU A 45 -12.46 -13.96 -15.15
N PHE A 46 -12.90 -14.98 -14.41
CA PHE A 46 -12.56 -16.39 -14.59
C PHE A 46 -13.84 -17.23 -14.71
N PRO A 47 -14.68 -16.98 -15.73
CA PRO A 47 -16.02 -17.54 -15.83
C PRO A 47 -16.03 -19.05 -15.94
N ASP A 48 -14.94 -19.70 -16.34
CA ASP A 48 -14.83 -21.16 -16.47
C ASP A 48 -14.25 -21.85 -15.24
N GLU A 49 -13.63 -21.10 -14.32
CA GLU A 49 -12.84 -21.64 -13.21
C GLU A 49 -13.40 -21.27 -11.83
N ILE A 50 -14.03 -20.10 -11.71
CA ILE A 50 -14.56 -19.57 -10.45
C ILE A 50 -16.06 -19.28 -10.62
N ALA A 51 -16.86 -19.68 -9.63
CA ALA A 51 -18.27 -19.34 -9.55
C ALA A 51 -18.60 -18.98 -8.10
N ALA A 52 -19.33 -17.88 -7.89
CA ALA A 52 -19.65 -17.35 -6.57
C ALA A 52 -20.55 -18.29 -5.76
N ASP A 53 -21.32 -19.15 -6.42
CA ASP A 53 -22.14 -20.20 -5.80
C ASP A 53 -21.32 -21.41 -5.29
N GLY A 54 -20.01 -21.44 -5.55
CA GLY A 54 -19.12 -22.52 -5.14
C GLY A 54 -19.21 -23.79 -5.99
N SER A 55 -19.83 -23.73 -7.17
CA SER A 55 -19.94 -24.87 -8.12
C SER A 55 -18.60 -25.24 -8.77
N LYS A 56 -17.63 -24.33 -8.79
CA LYS A 56 -16.29 -24.51 -9.39
C LYS A 56 -15.18 -24.49 -8.33
N ALA A 57 -14.12 -23.69 -8.53
CA ALA A 57 -13.06 -23.54 -7.53
C ALA A 57 -13.63 -23.08 -6.19
N LYS A 58 -13.19 -23.73 -5.09
CA LYS A 58 -13.70 -23.47 -3.73
C LYS A 58 -12.67 -22.72 -2.91
N VAL A 59 -13.11 -21.64 -2.27
CA VAL A 59 -12.30 -20.91 -1.28
C VAL A 59 -12.11 -21.80 -0.06
N ARG A 60 -10.85 -22.11 0.28
CA ARG A 60 -10.52 -22.93 1.47
C ARG A 60 -10.33 -22.09 2.72
N LYS A 61 -9.80 -20.87 2.54
CA LYS A 61 -9.56 -19.87 3.56
C LYS A 61 -9.47 -18.50 2.89
N SER A 62 -9.83 -17.46 3.63
CA SER A 62 -9.70 -16.06 3.21
C SER A 62 -9.10 -15.26 4.36
N ALA A 63 -8.47 -14.13 4.02
CA ALA A 63 -8.03 -13.13 4.98
C ALA A 63 -8.30 -11.76 4.38
N VAL A 64 -9.02 -10.91 5.11
CA VAL A 64 -9.33 -9.55 4.67
C VAL A 64 -8.54 -8.58 5.54
N VAL A 65 -7.58 -7.89 4.94
CA VAL A 65 -6.77 -6.87 5.63
C VAL A 65 -7.31 -5.49 5.29
N LYS A 66 -7.85 -4.81 6.30
CA LYS A 66 -8.49 -3.49 6.15
C LYS A 66 -7.56 -2.38 6.65
N THR A 67 -7.17 -1.48 5.74
CA THR A 67 -6.34 -0.32 6.07
C THR A 67 -7.13 0.97 5.79
N PRO A 68 -7.92 1.49 6.77
CA PRO A 68 -8.81 2.63 6.54
C PRO A 68 -8.08 3.93 6.20
N ALA A 69 -6.86 4.11 6.70
CA ALA A 69 -6.01 5.28 6.44
C ALA A 69 -4.64 4.81 5.93
N SER A 70 -4.59 4.37 4.66
CA SER A 70 -3.39 3.77 4.06
C SER A 70 -2.35 4.82 3.62
N VAL A 71 -2.59 5.43 2.47
CA VAL A 71 -1.82 6.56 1.94
C VAL A 71 -2.71 7.79 1.91
N TYR A 72 -2.12 8.98 1.85
CA TYR A 72 -2.92 10.20 1.68
C TYR A 72 -3.66 10.16 0.34
N GLU A 73 -4.89 10.67 0.32
CA GLU A 73 -5.67 10.75 -0.91
C GLU A 73 -5.10 11.87 -1.80
N ALA A 74 -4.61 11.51 -2.98
CA ALA A 74 -3.96 12.44 -3.90
C ALA A 74 -4.99 13.27 -4.71
N VAL A 75 -5.82 14.06 -4.01
CA VAL A 75 -6.77 14.98 -4.65
C VAL A 75 -6.10 16.28 -5.11
N LYS A 76 -6.74 16.99 -6.03
CA LYS A 76 -6.22 18.25 -6.59
C LYS A 76 -5.84 19.24 -5.49
N GLY A 77 -4.60 19.76 -5.55
CA GLY A 77 -4.11 20.77 -4.63
C GLY A 77 -3.56 20.23 -3.31
N THR A 78 -3.43 18.91 -3.14
CA THR A 78 -2.82 18.30 -1.94
C THR A 78 -1.31 18.52 -1.84
N ASP A 79 -0.61 18.64 -2.98
CA ASP A 79 0.86 18.75 -3.02
C ASP A 79 1.40 19.95 -2.21
N ARG A 80 0.64 21.05 -2.12
CA ARG A 80 1.01 22.24 -1.33
C ARG A 80 1.12 21.96 0.18
N TYR A 81 0.47 20.91 0.67
CA TYR A 81 0.48 20.53 2.09
C TYR A 81 1.58 19.53 2.43
N ARG A 82 2.33 19.03 1.44
CA ARG A 82 3.39 18.05 1.66
C ARG A 82 4.61 18.76 2.25
N PRO A 83 5.01 18.44 3.49
CA PRO A 83 6.12 19.10 4.17
C PRO A 83 7.46 18.66 3.57
N SER A 84 8.47 19.54 3.60
CA SER A 84 9.88 19.14 3.41
C SER A 84 10.34 18.23 4.56
N GLN A 85 11.46 17.53 4.35
CA GLN A 85 12.02 16.64 5.37
C GLN A 85 12.60 17.43 6.57
N ALA A 86 13.20 18.59 6.32
CA ALA A 86 13.55 19.56 7.36
C ALA A 86 12.31 20.36 7.76
N THR A 87 12.03 20.45 9.06
CA THR A 87 10.94 21.26 9.60
C THR A 87 11.47 22.57 10.19
N PRO A 88 10.59 23.56 10.48
CA PRO A 88 10.98 24.77 11.21
C PRO A 88 11.36 24.54 12.67
N VAL A 89 11.07 23.36 13.23
CA VAL A 89 11.39 23.03 14.63
C VAL A 89 12.79 22.43 14.67
N ASP A 90 13.64 23.01 15.52
CA ASP A 90 15.03 22.58 15.65
C ASP A 90 15.13 21.11 16.05
N ASN A 91 16.01 20.38 15.36
CA ASN A 91 16.24 18.94 15.56
C ASN A 91 14.98 18.07 15.37
N PHE A 92 14.03 18.53 14.56
CA PHE A 92 12.82 17.79 14.21
C PHE A 92 12.70 17.63 12.69
N PHE A 93 12.63 16.37 12.24
CA PHE A 93 12.63 15.99 10.83
C PHE A 93 11.49 15.02 10.53
N LEU A 94 11.01 15.02 9.29
CA LEU A 94 9.93 14.13 8.84
C LEU A 94 10.40 13.25 7.70
N ALA A 95 10.00 11.98 7.76
CA ALA A 95 10.14 11.01 6.67
C ALA A 95 8.82 10.25 6.49
N GLY A 96 8.60 9.77 5.28
CA GLY A 96 7.37 9.10 4.88
C GLY A 96 6.92 9.56 3.51
N CYS A 97 6.17 8.70 2.81
CA CYS A 97 5.70 8.95 1.44
C CYS A 97 4.82 10.21 1.30
N PHE A 98 4.22 10.69 2.40
CA PHE A 98 3.45 11.94 2.49
C PHE A 98 4.32 13.20 2.42
N THR A 99 5.61 13.12 2.78
CA THR A 99 6.55 14.25 2.68
C THR A 99 6.83 14.62 1.22
N ARG A 100 7.40 15.79 0.97
CA ARG A 100 7.66 16.33 -0.36
C ARG A 100 8.76 15.55 -1.08
N GLN A 101 8.38 14.85 -2.13
CA GLN A 101 9.24 14.09 -3.03
C GLN A 101 8.48 13.75 -4.33
N LYS A 102 9.18 13.33 -5.39
CA LYS A 102 8.67 13.26 -6.76
C LYS A 102 7.97 11.94 -7.17
N TYR A 103 8.01 10.90 -6.35
CA TYR A 103 7.55 9.53 -6.65
C TYR A 103 6.23 9.13 -5.97
N LEU A 104 5.32 10.09 -5.74
CA LEU A 104 3.97 9.84 -5.21
C LEU A 104 3.94 9.15 -3.84
N ALA A 105 2.75 8.83 -3.33
CA ALA A 105 2.59 8.04 -2.12
C ALA A 105 2.89 6.55 -2.38
N SER A 106 4.17 6.20 -2.51
CA SER A 106 4.62 4.86 -2.91
C SER A 106 5.76 4.34 -2.04
N MET A 107 6.15 3.08 -2.25
CA MET A 107 7.35 2.51 -1.64
C MET A 107 8.61 3.30 -2.03
N GLU A 108 8.74 3.68 -3.30
CA GLU A 108 9.84 4.52 -3.79
C GLU A 108 9.83 5.90 -3.12
N GLY A 109 8.65 6.52 -3.00
CA GLY A 109 8.48 7.78 -2.30
C GLY A 109 8.85 7.70 -0.82
N ALA A 110 8.53 6.58 -0.16
CA ALA A 110 8.92 6.33 1.22
C ALA A 110 10.45 6.21 1.36
N VAL A 111 11.11 5.40 0.51
CA VAL A 111 12.57 5.23 0.52
C VAL A 111 13.28 6.55 0.23
N LEU A 112 12.88 7.26 -0.82
CA LEU A 112 13.45 8.56 -1.16
C LEU A 112 13.26 9.57 -0.03
N SER A 113 12.08 9.62 0.58
CA SER A 113 11.85 10.52 1.71
C SER A 113 12.78 10.25 2.89
N GLY A 114 13.06 8.98 3.20
CA GLY A 114 14.01 8.60 4.24
C GLY A 114 15.43 9.04 3.89
N LYS A 115 15.85 8.87 2.63
CA LYS A 115 17.15 9.36 2.14
C LYS A 115 17.26 10.89 2.27
N LEU A 116 16.23 11.63 1.86
CA LEU A 116 16.20 13.08 1.97
C LEU A 116 16.22 13.56 3.43
N ALA A 117 15.53 12.85 4.33
CA ALA A 117 15.56 13.16 5.75
C ALA A 117 16.94 12.91 6.36
N ALA A 118 17.61 11.81 5.99
CA ALA A 118 18.98 11.54 6.41
C ALA A 118 19.97 12.61 5.94
N VAL A 119 19.83 13.09 4.69
CA VAL A 119 20.63 14.22 4.16
C VAL A 119 20.38 15.48 5.00
N ALA A 120 19.13 15.85 5.24
CA ALA A 120 18.80 17.04 6.04
C ALA A 120 19.34 16.98 7.47
N VAL A 121 19.31 15.80 8.11
CA VAL A 121 19.92 15.58 9.43
C VAL A 121 21.43 15.78 9.37
N ALA A 122 22.09 15.18 8.39
CA ALA A 122 23.53 15.20 8.30
C ALA A 122 24.07 16.59 7.91
N GLU A 123 23.37 17.34 7.05
CA GLU A 123 23.63 18.76 6.78
C GLU A 123 23.52 19.60 8.05
N ARG A 124 22.49 19.38 8.88
CA ARG A 124 22.30 20.09 10.15
C ARG A 124 23.41 19.80 11.16
N LEU A 125 23.97 18.59 11.15
CA LEU A 125 25.10 18.18 12.00
C LEU A 125 26.47 18.63 11.45
N GLY A 126 26.51 19.24 10.26
CA GLY A 126 27.77 19.60 9.58
C GLY A 126 28.58 18.39 9.10
N ALA A 127 27.92 17.24 8.91
CA ALA A 127 28.55 15.95 8.61
C ALA A 127 28.59 15.63 7.09
N VAL A 128 28.06 16.50 6.23
CA VAL A 128 28.08 16.32 4.77
C VAL A 128 28.31 17.67 4.08
N GLU A 129 29.22 17.73 3.11
CA GLU A 129 29.23 18.81 2.11
C GLU A 129 27.97 18.71 1.24
N ALA A 130 27.31 19.83 1.00
CA ALA A 130 26.03 19.89 0.28
C ALA A 130 26.13 19.15 -1.07
N VAL A 131 25.37 18.06 -1.21
CA VAL A 131 25.24 17.40 -2.51
C VAL A 131 24.22 18.19 -3.31
N SER A 132 24.71 19.00 -4.26
CA SER A 132 23.86 19.75 -5.19
C SER A 132 22.98 18.78 -5.98
N ALA A 133 21.67 19.01 -5.93
CA ALA A 133 20.67 18.30 -6.72
C ALA A 133 20.75 18.64 -8.22
#